data_AF-A0AAJ0AGS5-F1
#
_entry.id   AF-A0AAJ0AGS5-F1
#
_cell.length_a   1.000
_cell.length_b   1.000
_cell.length_c   1.000
_cell.angle_alpha   90.00
_cell.angle_beta   90.00
_cell.angle_gamma   90.00
#
_symmetry.space_group_name_H-M   'P 1'
#
loop_
_entity.id
_entity.type
_entity.pdbx_description
1 polymer ?
#
loop_
_entity_poly.entity_id
_entity_poly.type
_entity_poly.pdbx_seq_one_letter_code
_entity_poly.pdbx_strand_id
1 'polypeptide(L)'
;MASGQFFDPLVALRVAPLVSSTCTLLFAWDQHFFLSLFNDTPELRKRSAPMLKPYFNTFFSRGVFIVLGFIAVSTSTGTANLFNQPATLRSQSTFWWYAAGTAMSAGHLLYVPAVAPHVKDLAEAKDGDDVNGMLDKWLNANWLRMVTVDVGAWIAFSVATLSTLRL
;
A
#
# COMPACT_ATOMS: atom_id res chain seq x y z
N MET A 1 2.68 -38.55 -16.34
CA MET A 1 2.31 -38.83 -14.92
C MET A 1 2.91 -37.72 -14.06
N ALA A 2 2.12 -37.21 -13.12
CA ALA A 2 2.29 -35.95 -12.42
C ALA A 2 3.62 -35.80 -11.67
N SER A 3 4.39 -34.75 -11.96
CA SER A 3 5.18 -34.10 -10.91
C SER A 3 4.23 -33.15 -10.20
N GLY A 4 3.53 -33.66 -9.18
CA GLY A 4 2.63 -32.91 -8.31
C GLY A 4 3.39 -31.89 -7.46
N GLN A 5 3.94 -30.84 -8.07
CA GLN A 5 4.36 -29.68 -7.32
C GLN A 5 3.10 -28.89 -6.97
N PHE A 6 2.70 -28.98 -5.71
CA PHE A 6 1.68 -28.11 -5.10
C PHE A 6 2.07 -26.62 -5.17
N PHE A 7 3.31 -26.31 -5.56
CA PHE A 7 3.90 -24.99 -5.63
C PHE A 7 4.86 -24.87 -6.82
N ASP A 8 4.56 -24.01 -7.79
CA ASP A 8 5.50 -23.58 -8.83
C ASP A 8 6.20 -22.29 -8.36
N PRO A 9 7.52 -22.32 -8.05
CA PRO A 9 8.25 -21.15 -7.58
C PRO A 9 8.23 -19.96 -8.53
N LEU A 10 8.15 -20.19 -9.85
CA LEU A 10 8.08 -19.12 -10.83
C LEU A 10 6.70 -18.47 -10.85
N VAL A 11 5.64 -19.26 -10.74
CA VAL A 11 4.28 -18.72 -10.58
C VAL A 11 4.19 -17.92 -9.29
N ALA A 12 4.71 -18.44 -8.18
CA ALA A 12 4.75 -17.74 -6.91
C ALA A 12 5.50 -16.40 -7.03
N LEU A 13 6.67 -16.39 -7.68
CA LEU A 13 7.43 -15.16 -7.90
C LEU A 13 6.65 -14.13 -8.74
N ARG A 14 5.92 -14.57 -9.76
CA ARG A 14 5.12 -13.70 -10.65
C ARG A 14 3.90 -13.11 -9.94
N VAL A 15 3.25 -13.90 -9.09
CA VAL A 15 2.02 -13.50 -8.38
C VAL A 15 2.31 -12.70 -7.11
N ALA A 16 3.45 -12.96 -6.45
CA ALA A 16 3.83 -12.29 -5.20
C ALA A 16 3.66 -10.76 -5.22
N PRO A 17 4.14 -10.00 -6.24
CA PRO A 17 3.99 -8.54 -6.23
C PRO A 17 2.54 -8.08 -6.36
N LEU A 18 1.68 -8.84 -7.05
CA LEU A 18 0.24 -8.56 -7.11
C LEU A 18 -0.41 -8.79 -5.74
N VAL A 19 -0.12 -9.91 -5.08
CA VAL A 19 -0.70 -10.22 -3.76
C VAL A 19 -0.28 -9.18 -2.73
N SER A 20 1.02 -8.89 -2.63
CA SER A 20 1.51 -7.92 -1.65
C SER A 20 1.05 -6.49 -1.94
N SER A 21 0.96 -6.07 -3.21
CA SER A 21 0.38 -4.75 -3.55
C SER A 21 -1.12 -4.67 -3.28
N THR A 22 -1.86 -5.79 -3.42
CA THR A 22 -3.26 -5.88 -2.98
C THR A 22 -3.38 -5.66 -1.49
N CYS A 23 -2.49 -6.25 -0.67
CA CYS A 23 -2.47 -6.03 0.77
C CYS A 23 -2.18 -4.57 1.13
N THR A 24 -1.20 -3.93 0.49
CA THR A 24 -0.91 -2.50 0.71
C THR A 24 -2.11 -1.62 0.33
N LEU A 25 -2.74 -1.86 -0.82
CA LEU A 25 -3.90 -1.11 -1.28
C LEU A 25 -5.10 -1.30 -0.35
N LEU A 26 -5.40 -2.53 0.07
CA LEU A 26 -6.48 -2.82 1.00
C LEU A 26 -6.25 -2.12 2.34
N PHE A 27 -5.03 -2.17 2.87
CA PHE A 27 -4.69 -1.51 4.12
C PHE A 27 -4.85 0.01 4.02
N ALA A 28 -4.39 0.61 2.92
CA ALA A 28 -4.54 2.02 2.62
C ALA A 28 -6.01 2.46 2.56
N TRP A 29 -6.83 1.66 1.87
CA TRP A 29 -8.26 1.88 1.73
C TRP A 29 -8.99 1.76 3.06
N ASP A 30 -8.74 0.67 3.80
CA ASP A 30 -9.36 0.43 5.10
C ASP A 30 -9.06 1.56 6.08
N GLN A 31 -7.80 2.01 6.17
CA GLN A 31 -7.45 3.15 7.00
C GLN A 31 -8.16 4.44 6.55
N HIS A 32 -8.24 4.69 5.24
CA HIS A 32 -8.92 5.89 4.73
C HIS A 32 -10.42 5.86 5.05
N PHE A 33 -11.09 4.75 4.71
CA PHE A 33 -12.51 4.54 4.93
C PHE A 33 -12.86 4.59 6.41
N PHE A 34 -12.17 3.82 7.26
CA PHE A 34 -12.50 3.74 8.67
C PHE A 34 -12.28 5.09 9.38
N LEU A 35 -11.16 5.76 9.12
CA LEU A 35 -10.86 7.03 9.78
C LEU A 35 -11.69 8.19 9.24
N SER A 36 -12.15 8.16 7.99
CA SER A 36 -13.05 9.22 7.48
C SER A 36 -14.37 9.25 8.26
N LEU A 37 -14.87 8.08 8.71
CA LEU A 37 -16.10 8.00 9.53
C LEU A 37 -16.01 8.80 10.83
N PHE A 38 -14.81 8.98 11.39
CA PHE A 38 -14.59 9.79 12.59
C PHE A 38 -14.76 11.29 12.34
N ASN A 39 -14.79 11.70 11.08
CA ASN A 39 -14.88 13.09 10.64
C ASN A 39 -16.19 13.43 9.91
N ASP A 40 -17.10 12.47 9.70
CA ASP A 40 -18.32 12.65 8.91
C ASP A 40 -19.29 13.73 9.42
N THR A 41 -19.40 13.90 10.75
CA THR A 41 -20.32 14.90 11.35
C THR A 41 -19.65 15.66 12.50
N PRO A 42 -20.10 16.89 12.80
CA PRO A 42 -19.59 17.64 13.96
C PRO A 42 -19.73 16.87 15.29
N GLU A 43 -20.81 16.11 15.45
CA GLU A 43 -21.07 15.29 16.63
C GLU A 43 -20.09 14.11 16.72
N LEU A 44 -19.81 13.44 15.59
CA LEU A 44 -18.84 12.35 15.55
C LEU A 44 -17.42 12.85 15.81
N ARG A 45 -17.03 14.00 15.26
CA ARG A 45 -15.72 14.62 15.52
C ARG A 45 -15.48 14.82 17.01
N LYS A 46 -16.47 15.39 17.73
CA LYS A 46 -16.39 15.59 19.18
C LYS A 46 -16.23 14.27 19.95
N ARG A 47 -16.88 13.19 19.49
CA ARG A 47 -16.83 11.88 20.15
C ARG A 47 -15.56 11.08 19.81
N SER A 48 -15.05 11.24 18.60
CA SER A 48 -13.91 10.49 18.08
C SER A 48 -12.56 11.12 18.44
N ALA A 49 -12.49 12.43 18.65
CA ALA A 49 -11.28 13.17 19.04
C ALA A 49 -10.40 12.45 20.09
N PRO A 50 -10.93 11.98 21.24
CA PRO A 50 -10.11 11.30 22.25
C PRO A 50 -9.56 9.93 21.80
N MET A 51 -10.09 9.35 20.73
CA MET A 51 -9.68 8.04 20.20
C MET A 51 -8.53 8.13 19.19
N LEU A 52 -8.34 9.29 18.54
CA LEU A 52 -7.38 9.46 17.45
C LEU A 52 -5.93 9.30 17.93
N LYS A 53 -5.54 10.00 19.00
CA LYS A 53 -4.18 9.89 19.54
C LYS A 53 -3.83 8.45 19.97
N PRO A 54 -4.67 7.72 20.74
CA PRO A 54 -4.44 6.30 21.01
C PRO A 54 -4.32 5.45 19.74
N TYR A 55 -5.17 5.68 18.73
CA TYR A 55 -5.10 4.96 17.46
C TYR A 55 -3.74 5.13 16.78
N PHE A 56 -3.25 6.38 16.67
CA PHE A 56 -1.96 6.66 16.02
C PHE A 56 -0.76 6.14 16.82
N ASN A 57 -0.82 6.20 18.15
CA ASN A 57 0.24 5.68 19.01
C ASN A 57 0.30 4.15 19.08
N THR A 58 -0.83 3.45 18.88
CA THR A 58 -0.90 2.00 19.08
C THR A 58 -1.08 1.20 17.79
N PHE A 59 -2.17 1.41 17.07
CA PHE A 59 -2.48 0.64 15.87
C PHE A 59 -1.63 1.11 14.69
N PHE A 60 -1.59 2.42 14.44
CA PHE A 60 -0.86 2.97 13.29
C PHE A 60 0.64 2.67 13.37
N SER A 61 1.27 2.89 14.53
CA SER A 61 2.70 2.62 14.75
C SER A 61 3.10 1.18 14.46
N ARG A 62 2.23 0.21 14.75
CA ARG A 62 2.42 -1.21 14.41
C ARG A 62 2.13 -1.48 12.93
N GLY A 63 1.09 -0.85 12.39
CA GLY A 63 0.70 -0.96 10.98
C GLY A 63 1.79 -0.53 9.99
N VAL A 64 2.63 0.44 10.37
CA VAL A 64 3.78 0.87 9.55
C VAL A 64 4.68 -0.31 9.18
N PHE A 65 5.03 -1.19 10.12
CA PHE A 65 5.89 -2.35 9.83
C PHE A 65 5.24 -3.36 8.90
N ILE A 66 3.92 -3.54 9.00
CA ILE A 66 3.14 -4.41 8.12
C ILE A 66 3.19 -3.88 6.68
N VAL A 67 2.90 -2.58 6.50
CA VAL A 67 2.92 -1.93 5.19
C VAL A 67 4.34 -1.95 4.57
N LEU A 68 5.37 -1.64 5.36
CA LEU A 68 6.76 -1.73 4.89
C LEU A 68 7.13 -3.15 4.47
N GLY A 69 6.64 -4.17 5.18
CA GLY A 69 6.81 -5.57 4.79
C GLY A 69 6.20 -5.88 3.42
N PHE A 70 4.95 -5.47 3.18
CA PHE A 70 4.31 -5.68 1.88
C PHE A 70 4.98 -4.90 0.74
N ILE A 71 5.42 -3.66 1.00
CA ILE A 71 6.19 -2.87 0.02
C ILE A 71 7.51 -3.56 -0.32
N ALA A 72 8.22 -4.08 0.69
CA ALA A 72 9.46 -4.81 0.49
C ALA A 72 9.23 -6.07 -0.36
N VAL A 73 8.18 -6.85 -0.09
CA VAL A 73 7.83 -8.01 -0.91
C VAL A 73 7.47 -7.61 -2.34
N SER A 74 6.58 -6.63 -2.54
CA SER A 74 6.19 -6.15 -3.87
C SER A 74 7.38 -5.67 -4.70
N THR A 75 8.26 -4.88 -4.07
CA THR A 75 9.40 -4.27 -4.73
C THR A 75 10.47 -5.31 -5.06
N SER A 76 10.82 -6.17 -4.10
CA SER A 76 11.86 -7.18 -4.29
C SER A 76 11.45 -8.26 -5.29
N THR A 77 10.20 -8.74 -5.24
CA THR A 77 9.71 -9.77 -6.17
C THR A 77 9.43 -9.22 -7.56
N GLY A 78 8.90 -7.99 -7.67
CA GLY A 78 8.80 -7.27 -8.95
C GLY A 78 10.17 -7.08 -9.60
N THR A 79 11.18 -6.68 -8.81
CA THR A 79 12.57 -6.57 -9.24
C THR A 79 13.14 -7.91 -9.70
N ALA A 80 12.94 -8.97 -8.91
CA ALA A 80 13.42 -10.32 -9.24
C ALA A 80 12.80 -10.87 -10.54
N ASN A 81 11.53 -10.56 -10.84
CA ASN A 81 10.92 -10.90 -12.14
C ASN A 81 11.69 -10.22 -13.30
N LEU A 82 12.04 -8.94 -13.16
CA LEU A 82 12.74 -8.16 -14.19
C LEU A 82 14.15 -8.68 -14.46
N PHE A 83 14.87 -9.17 -13.45
CA PHE A 83 16.24 -9.65 -13.60
C PHE A 83 16.34 -11.14 -13.99
N ASN A 84 15.45 -12.00 -13.49
CA ASN A 84 15.58 -13.44 -13.71
C ASN A 84 15.12 -13.89 -15.10
N GLN A 85 14.11 -13.24 -15.70
CA GLN A 85 13.56 -13.66 -17.01
C GLN A 85 13.20 -12.49 -17.94
N PRO A 86 14.10 -11.51 -18.15
CA PRO A 86 13.78 -10.32 -18.94
C PRO A 86 13.37 -10.63 -20.38
N ALA A 87 13.95 -11.65 -21.01
CA ALA A 87 13.60 -12.05 -22.37
C ALA A 87 12.15 -12.59 -22.46
N THR A 88 11.75 -13.42 -21.49
CA THR A 88 10.38 -13.96 -21.39
C THR A 88 9.36 -12.85 -21.15
N LEU A 89 9.65 -11.92 -20.24
CA LEU A 89 8.74 -10.80 -19.96
C LEU A 89 8.61 -9.87 -21.17
N ARG A 90 9.69 -9.68 -21.96
CA ARG A 90 9.63 -8.88 -23.19
C ARG A 90 8.85 -9.57 -24.29
N SER A 91 9.02 -10.88 -24.49
CA SER A 91 8.26 -11.63 -25.50
C SER A 91 6.76 -11.70 -25.19
N GLN A 92 6.39 -11.54 -23.92
CA GLN A 92 5.00 -11.48 -23.46
C GLN A 92 4.50 -10.05 -23.26
N SER A 93 5.29 -9.02 -23.60
CA SER A 93 4.94 -7.60 -23.41
C SER A 93 4.60 -7.21 -21.95
N THR A 94 5.11 -7.96 -20.96
CA THR A 94 4.86 -7.73 -19.52
C THR A 94 6.01 -7.06 -18.78
N PHE A 95 7.18 -6.94 -19.42
CA PHE A 95 8.38 -6.33 -18.81
C PHE A 95 8.10 -4.93 -18.24
N TRP A 96 7.49 -4.05 -19.04
CA TRP A 96 7.22 -2.68 -18.61
C TRP A 96 6.12 -2.58 -17.55
N TRP A 97 5.20 -3.54 -17.49
CA TRP A 97 4.19 -3.61 -16.44
C TRP A 97 4.80 -4.00 -15.09
N TYR A 98 5.70 -4.99 -15.05
CA TYR A 98 6.47 -5.29 -13.83
C TYR A 98 7.36 -4.11 -13.42
N ALA A 99 7.99 -3.43 -14.39
CA ALA A 99 8.83 -2.26 -14.10
C ALA A 99 8.02 -1.11 -13.50
N ALA A 100 6.87 -0.76 -14.11
CA ALA A 100 5.98 0.27 -13.60
C ALA A 100 5.44 -0.09 -12.21
N GLY A 101 4.97 -1.32 -12.01
CA GLY A 101 4.47 -1.78 -10.71
C GLY A 101 5.54 -1.71 -9.62
N THR A 102 6.77 -2.13 -9.94
CA THR A 102 7.92 -2.07 -9.02
C THR A 102 8.28 -0.62 -8.67
N ALA A 103 8.32 0.26 -9.67
CA ALA A 103 8.61 1.67 -9.47
C ALA A 103 7.54 2.36 -8.61
N MET A 104 6.25 2.09 -8.87
CA MET A 104 5.15 2.63 -8.08
C MET A 104 5.15 2.09 -6.65
N SER A 105 5.39 0.78 -6.46
CA SER A 105 5.53 0.17 -5.14
C SER A 105 6.64 0.82 -4.32
N ALA A 106 7.82 1.01 -4.90
CA ALA A 106 8.91 1.74 -4.24
C ALA A 106 8.56 3.22 -4.02
N GLY A 107 7.86 3.82 -4.99
CA GLY A 107 7.37 5.19 -4.98
C GLY A 107 6.42 5.50 -3.80
N HIS A 108 5.80 4.50 -3.19
CA HIS A 108 5.09 4.64 -1.93
C HIS A 108 5.93 5.39 -0.87
N LEU A 109 7.22 5.08 -0.78
CA LEU A 109 8.12 5.68 0.21
C LEU A 109 8.40 7.17 -0.06
N LEU A 110 8.16 7.67 -1.27
CA LEU A 110 8.28 9.10 -1.60
C LEU A 110 7.21 9.95 -0.91
N TYR A 111 6.13 9.34 -0.42
CA TYR A 111 5.09 10.02 0.34
C TYR A 111 5.40 10.16 1.83
N VAL A 112 6.50 9.60 2.34
CA VAL A 112 6.89 9.73 3.75
C VAL A 112 6.95 11.20 4.19
N PRO A 113 7.56 12.15 3.45
CA PRO A 113 7.57 13.57 3.83
C PRO A 113 6.19 14.22 3.88
N ALA A 114 5.22 13.72 3.10
CA ALA A 114 3.84 14.22 3.10
C ALA A 114 2.98 13.60 4.22
N VAL A 115 3.31 12.39 4.67
CA VAL A 115 2.50 11.64 5.66
C VAL A 115 3.05 11.78 7.09
N ALA A 116 4.37 11.67 7.26
CA ALA A 116 5.01 11.60 8.58
C ALA A 116 4.74 12.82 9.48
N PRO A 117 4.74 14.07 8.99
CA PRO A 117 4.41 15.22 9.82
C PRO A 117 3.01 15.12 10.44
N HIS A 118 2.01 14.71 9.66
CA HIS A 118 0.63 14.59 10.15
C HIS A 118 0.46 13.45 11.16
N VAL A 119 1.19 12.34 10.98
CA VAL A 119 1.23 11.26 11.97
C VAL A 119 1.81 11.76 13.28
N LYS A 120 2.90 12.54 13.22
CA LYS A 120 3.52 13.14 14.40
C LYS A 120 2.56 14.09 15.11
N ASP A 121 1.92 14.99 14.37
CA ASP A 121 0.93 15.93 14.92
C ASP A 121 -0.20 15.18 15.66
N LEU A 122 -0.73 14.10 15.06
CA LEU A 122 -1.78 13.26 15.66
C LEU A 122 -1.31 12.48 16.89
N ALA A 123 -0.08 11.97 16.87
CA ALA A 123 0.52 11.21 17.96
C ALA A 123 0.87 12.10 19.17
N GLU A 124 1.28 13.34 18.92
CA GLU A 124 1.74 14.31 19.91
C GLU A 124 0.67 15.36 20.30
N ALA A 125 -0.54 15.26 19.74
CA ALA A 125 -1.65 16.17 19.99
C ALA A 125 -1.89 16.40 21.50
N LYS A 126 -2.15 17.66 21.86
CA LYS A 126 -2.43 18.15 23.21
C LYS A 126 -3.91 18.44 23.39
N ASP A 127 -4.32 18.58 24.65
CA ASP A 127 -5.69 18.96 24.98
C ASP A 127 -6.01 20.33 24.38
N GLY A 128 -7.11 20.41 23.62
CA GLY A 128 -7.55 21.61 22.92
C GLY A 128 -7.10 21.71 21.45
N ASP A 129 -6.23 20.81 20.97
CA ASP A 129 -5.87 20.74 19.56
C ASP A 129 -7.04 20.26 18.69
N ASP A 130 -7.13 20.74 17.44
CA ASP A 130 -8.08 20.23 16.44
C ASP A 130 -7.57 18.91 15.83
N VAL A 131 -7.64 17.83 16.61
CA VAL A 131 -7.13 16.50 16.24
C VAL A 131 -7.86 15.95 14.99
N ASN A 132 -9.15 16.23 14.86
CA ASN A 132 -9.91 15.82 13.68
C ASN A 132 -9.48 16.61 12.42
N GLY A 133 -9.13 17.90 12.55
CA GLY A 133 -8.55 18.69 11.46
C GLY A 133 -7.14 18.22 11.07
N MET A 134 -6.34 17.75 12.03
CA MET A 134 -5.07 17.06 11.74
C MET A 134 -5.33 15.75 10.98
N LEU A 135 -6.37 15.01 11.35
CA LEU A 135 -6.78 13.80 10.65
C LEU A 135 -7.23 14.08 9.21
N ASP A 136 -7.96 15.18 8.96
CA ASP A 136 -8.35 15.57 7.59
C ASP A 136 -7.14 15.76 6.67
N LYS A 137 -6.06 16.37 7.19
CA LYS A 137 -4.80 16.53 6.45
C LYS A 137 -4.12 15.19 6.19
N TRP A 138 -4.08 14.31 7.19
CA TRP A 138 -3.54 12.96 7.04
C TRP A 138 -4.34 12.15 6.02
N LEU A 139 -5.67 12.21 6.05
CA LEU A 139 -6.57 11.52 5.11
C LEU A 139 -6.32 11.96 3.67
N ASN A 140 -6.09 13.25 3.43
CA ASN A 140 -5.74 13.77 2.11
C ASN A 140 -4.41 13.20 1.60
N ALA A 141 -3.36 13.24 2.44
CA ALA A 141 -2.06 12.67 2.09
C ALA A 141 -2.15 11.16 1.83
N ASN A 142 -2.90 10.42 2.65
CA ASN A 142 -3.12 8.99 2.47
C ASN A 142 -3.89 8.69 1.17
N TRP A 143 -4.94 9.47 0.87
CA TRP A 143 -5.71 9.35 -0.36
C TRP A 143 -4.82 9.54 -1.60
N LEU A 144 -4.07 10.63 -1.65
CA LEU A 144 -3.20 10.95 -2.77
C LEU A 144 -2.17 9.84 -3.03
N ARG A 145 -1.51 9.38 -1.97
CA ARG A 145 -0.58 8.24 -2.01
C ARG A 145 -1.28 6.98 -2.52
N MET A 146 -2.43 6.62 -1.97
CA MET A 146 -3.17 5.43 -2.36
C MET A 146 -3.56 5.45 -3.84
N VAL A 147 -4.20 6.53 -4.32
CA VAL A 147 -4.70 6.58 -5.71
C VAL A 147 -3.61 6.72 -6.75
N THR A 148 -2.45 7.28 -6.40
CA THR A 148 -1.35 7.46 -7.35
C THR A 148 -0.45 6.23 -7.43
N VAL A 149 0.08 5.77 -6.28
CA VAL A 149 1.14 4.76 -6.28
C VAL A 149 0.65 3.37 -5.86
N ASP A 150 -0.30 3.23 -4.93
CA ASP A 150 -0.80 1.88 -4.59
C ASP A 150 -1.70 1.33 -5.68
N VAL A 151 -2.70 2.11 -6.12
CA VAL A 151 -3.59 1.73 -7.23
C VAL A 151 -2.77 1.55 -8.51
N GLY A 152 -1.81 2.45 -8.77
CA GLY A 152 -0.90 2.34 -9.92
C GLY A 152 -0.08 1.04 -9.89
N ALA A 153 0.51 0.71 -8.74
CA ALA A 153 1.25 -0.54 -8.57
C ALA A 153 0.36 -1.76 -8.76
N TRP A 154 -0.81 -1.76 -8.12
CA TRP A 154 -1.77 -2.86 -8.19
C TRP A 154 -2.27 -3.12 -9.62
N ILE A 155 -2.64 -2.06 -10.36
CA ILE A 155 -3.04 -2.17 -11.78
C ILE A 155 -1.89 -2.76 -12.59
N ALA A 156 -0.68 -2.20 -12.46
CA ALA A 156 0.46 -2.64 -13.24
C ALA A 156 0.81 -4.11 -12.98
N PHE A 157 0.84 -4.54 -11.71
CA PHE A 157 1.08 -5.93 -11.36
C PHE A 157 -0.07 -6.85 -11.74
N SER A 158 -1.32 -6.38 -11.74
CA SER A 158 -2.47 -7.15 -12.23
C SER A 158 -2.31 -7.46 -13.71
N VAL A 159 -2.05 -6.44 -14.54
CA VAL A 159 -1.83 -6.61 -15.98
C VAL A 159 -0.64 -7.51 -16.24
N ALA A 160 0.48 -7.30 -15.54
CA ALA A 160 1.68 -8.13 -15.67
C ALA A 160 1.40 -9.60 -15.35
N THR A 161 0.72 -9.87 -14.22
CA THR A 161 0.46 -11.23 -13.73
C THR A 161 -0.51 -11.97 -14.64
N LEU A 162 -1.67 -11.37 -14.95
CA LEU A 162 -2.69 -11.98 -15.80
C LEU A 162 -2.13 -12.30 -17.19
N SER A 163 -1.40 -11.36 -17.77
CA SER A 163 -0.79 -11.54 -19.11
C SER A 163 0.32 -12.59 -19.10
N THR A 164 1.13 -12.65 -18.05
CA THR A 164 2.25 -13.60 -17.94
C THR A 164 1.77 -15.03 -17.68
N LEU A 165 0.67 -15.18 -16.94
CA LEU A 165 0.08 -16.47 -16.61
C LEU A 165 -0.97 -16.94 -17.63
N ARG A 166 -1.36 -16.08 -18.58
CA ARG A 166 -2.43 -16.33 -19.56
C ARG A 166 -3.76 -16.72 -18.89
N LEU A 167 -4.10 -16.00 -17.82
CA LEU A 167 -5.36 -16.11 -17.10
C LEU A 167 -6.43 -15.21 -17.73
#